data_AF-A0A1I3EBW8-F1
#
_entry.id   AF-A0A1I3EBW8-F1
#
_cell.length_a   1.000
_cell.length_b   1.000
_cell.length_c   1.000
_cell.angle_alpha   90.00
_cell.angle_beta   90.00
_cell.angle_gamma   90.00
#
_symmetry.space_group_name_H-M   'P 1'
#
loop_
_entity.id
_entity.type
_entity.pdbx_description
1 polymer ?
#
loop_
_entity_poly.entity_id
_entity_poly.type
_entity_poly.pdbx_seq_one_letter_code
_entity_poly.pdbx_strand_id
1 'polypeptide(L)'
;MPRSSLIAITPLLLVLASGAAQAHAFLDHAEPRVGNKVATPPHQVTLWFTQKLEPAFSGVTVTDAAGQRVDTGKARVSGNEMSVSLRPAGSGTYRVDWHVLSVDTHKSDGSFTFQVGQ
;
A
#
# COMPACT_ATOMS: atom_id res chain seq x y z
N MET A 1 18.40 70.43 11.77
CA MET A 1 18.19 69.65 10.54
C MET A 1 18.23 68.17 10.93
N PRO A 2 17.11 67.42 10.96
CA PRO A 2 17.16 66.01 11.33
C PRO A 2 17.70 65.18 10.15
N ARG A 3 18.65 64.30 10.44
CA ARG A 3 19.19 63.32 9.49
C ARG A 3 18.18 62.18 9.34
N SER A 4 17.41 62.19 8.26
CA SER A 4 16.54 61.06 7.89
C SER A 4 17.41 59.85 7.55
N SER A 5 17.45 58.86 8.44
CA SER A 5 18.08 57.57 8.16
C SER A 5 17.07 56.67 7.45
N LEU A 6 17.40 56.29 6.23
CA LEU A 6 16.61 55.36 5.41
C LEU A 6 16.74 53.95 6.00
N ILE A 7 15.65 53.40 6.52
CA ILE A 7 15.57 51.98 6.89
C ILE A 7 15.22 51.20 5.62
N ALA A 8 16.22 50.54 5.05
CA ALA A 8 16.02 49.59 3.97
C ALA A 8 15.48 48.28 4.56
N ILE A 9 14.21 47.98 4.31
CA ILE A 9 13.58 46.70 4.68
C ILE A 9 13.96 45.69 3.60
N THR A 10 14.89 44.79 3.90
CA THR A 10 15.22 43.67 3.00
C THR A 10 14.14 42.59 3.15
N PRO A 11 13.40 42.22 2.08
CA PRO A 11 12.43 41.13 2.18
C PRO A 11 13.18 39.79 2.29
N LEU A 12 12.95 39.09 3.41
CA LEU A 12 13.43 37.72 3.60
C LEU A 12 12.61 36.78 2.71
N LEU A 13 13.22 36.26 1.65
CA LEU A 13 12.60 35.31 0.74
C LEU A 13 12.50 33.93 1.43
N LEU A 14 11.32 33.59 1.97
CA LEU A 14 11.04 32.24 2.46
C LEU A 14 10.85 31.31 1.24
N VAL A 15 11.89 30.54 0.91
CA VAL A 15 11.76 29.42 -0.02
C VAL A 15 11.03 28.30 0.70
N LEU A 16 9.71 28.23 0.53
CA LEU A 16 8.92 27.07 0.93
C LEU A 16 9.23 25.94 -0.05
N ALA A 17 10.09 25.01 0.37
CA ALA A 17 10.28 23.75 -0.34
C ALA A 17 8.97 22.93 -0.22
N SER A 18 8.12 23.00 -1.23
CA SER A 18 6.92 22.17 -1.36
C SER A 18 7.35 20.74 -1.70
N GLY A 19 7.72 19.96 -0.69
CA GLY A 19 7.83 18.51 -0.84
C GLY A 19 6.48 17.93 -1.23
N ALA A 20 6.45 17.01 -2.19
CA ALA A 20 5.23 16.31 -2.55
C ALA A 20 4.74 15.52 -1.32
N ALA A 21 3.64 15.95 -0.72
CA ALA A 21 2.97 15.17 0.33
C ALA A 21 2.14 14.07 -0.36
N GLN A 22 2.62 12.83 -0.36
CA GLN A 22 1.84 11.69 -0.81
C GLN A 22 0.79 11.33 0.24
N ALA A 23 -0.43 11.80 0.01
CA ALA A 23 -1.59 11.54 0.88
C ALA A 23 -2.34 10.24 0.52
N HIS A 24 -1.80 9.39 -0.35
CA HIS A 24 -2.48 8.15 -0.77
C HIS A 24 -1.54 6.96 -0.56
N ALA A 25 -2.03 5.92 0.11
CA ALA A 25 -1.38 4.62 0.12
C ALA A 25 -1.49 3.97 -1.26
N PHE A 26 -0.36 3.70 -1.90
CA PHE A 26 -0.30 2.88 -3.11
C PHE A 26 0.43 1.58 -2.78
N LEU A 27 0.08 0.50 -3.48
CA LEU A 27 0.85 -0.74 -3.40
C LEU A 27 2.26 -0.47 -3.96
N ASP A 28 3.27 -0.63 -3.10
CA ASP A 28 4.68 -0.49 -3.46
C ASP A 28 5.19 -1.83 -4.03
N HIS A 29 5.01 -2.91 -3.28
CA HIS A 29 5.30 -4.26 -3.73
C HIS A 29 4.48 -5.31 -2.97
N ALA A 30 4.55 -6.56 -3.43
CA ALA A 30 3.88 -7.69 -2.81
C ALA A 30 4.75 -8.96 -2.88
N GLU A 31 4.45 -9.91 -2.00
CA GLU A 31 4.96 -11.27 -2.03
C GLU A 31 3.78 -12.25 -1.87
N PRO A 32 3.49 -13.10 -2.88
CA PRO A 32 4.14 -13.17 -4.19
C PRO A 32 4.04 -11.87 -4.99
N ARG A 33 5.09 -11.58 -5.79
CA ARG A 33 5.12 -10.40 -6.66
C ARG A 33 3.96 -10.41 -7.66
N VAL A 34 3.56 -9.21 -8.08
CA VAL A 34 2.57 -9.00 -9.14
C VAL A 34 2.98 -9.75 -10.41
N GLY A 35 2.10 -10.62 -10.91
CA GLY A 35 2.31 -11.43 -12.09
C GLY A 35 3.31 -12.59 -11.91
N ASN A 36 3.80 -12.84 -10.69
CA ASN A 36 4.84 -13.83 -10.46
C ASN A 36 4.34 -15.27 -10.67
N LYS A 37 5.26 -16.16 -11.03
CA LYS A 37 5.08 -17.61 -11.03
C LYS A 37 5.86 -18.22 -9.87
N VAL A 38 5.17 -18.92 -8.99
CA VAL A 38 5.77 -19.65 -7.86
C VAL A 38 5.57 -21.14 -8.03
N ALA A 39 6.59 -21.93 -7.70
CA ALA A 39 6.53 -23.39 -7.88
C ALA A 39 5.52 -24.05 -6.94
N THR A 40 5.39 -23.54 -5.71
CA THR A 40 4.53 -24.09 -4.66
C THR A 40 3.58 -23.03 -4.10
N PRO A 41 2.37 -23.42 -3.64
CA PRO A 41 1.45 -22.48 -3.00
C PRO A 41 2.11 -21.79 -1.80
N PRO A 42 2.10 -20.45 -1.72
CA PRO A 42 2.66 -19.74 -0.58
C PRO A 42 1.73 -19.88 0.64
N HIS A 43 2.29 -19.78 1.84
CA HIS A 43 1.50 -19.82 3.07
C HIS A 43 0.76 -18.50 3.36
N GLN A 44 1.16 -17.42 2.70
CA GLN A 44 0.68 -16.07 2.96
C GLN A 44 0.87 -15.19 1.72
N VAL A 45 0.02 -14.16 1.61
CA VAL A 45 0.29 -13.00 0.76
C VAL A 45 0.61 -11.81 1.66
N THR A 46 1.66 -11.07 1.34
CA THR A 46 2.07 -9.84 2.02
C THR A 46 2.12 -8.69 1.01
N LEU A 47 1.61 -7.53 1.41
CA LEU A 47 1.50 -6.31 0.62
C LEU A 47 2.17 -5.18 1.41
N TRP A 48 3.05 -4.43 0.76
CA TRP A 48 3.69 -3.24 1.33
C TRP A 48 3.20 -2.00 0.59
N PHE A 49 2.90 -0.96 1.35
CA PHE A 49 2.32 0.27 0.85
C PHE A 49 3.26 1.46 1.05
N THR A 50 3.03 2.51 0.28
CA THR A 50 3.78 3.77 0.39
C THR A 50 3.46 4.55 1.66
N GLN A 51 2.32 4.28 2.30
CA GLN A 51 1.86 4.95 3.52
C GLN A 51 1.46 3.95 4.60
N LYS A 52 1.46 4.39 5.87
CA LYS A 52 0.89 3.62 6.97
C LYS A 52 -0.62 3.47 6.80
N LEU A 53 -1.13 2.33 7.19
CA LEU A 53 -2.53 1.95 7.05
C LEU A 53 -3.26 2.07 8.39
N GLU A 54 -4.54 2.38 8.31
CA GLU A 54 -5.49 2.23 9.40
C GLU A 54 -6.03 0.78 9.40
N PRO A 55 -5.70 -0.04 10.41
CA PRO A 55 -6.04 -1.47 10.42
C PRO A 55 -7.54 -1.77 10.35
N ALA A 56 -8.38 -0.95 10.98
CA ALA A 56 -9.82 -1.22 11.04
C ALA A 56 -10.54 -1.07 9.68
N PHE A 57 -9.91 -0.39 8.73
CA PHE A 57 -10.50 -0.06 7.42
C PHE A 57 -9.66 -0.57 6.24
N SER A 58 -8.75 -1.51 6.48
CA SER A 58 -7.87 -2.09 5.47
C SER A 58 -8.03 -3.60 5.41
N GLY A 59 -8.04 -4.17 4.22
CA GLY A 59 -8.26 -5.59 4.04
C GLY A 59 -7.80 -6.11 2.67
N VAL A 60 -7.59 -7.43 2.64
CA VAL A 60 -7.20 -8.17 1.44
C VAL A 60 -7.99 -9.48 1.35
N THR A 61 -8.37 -9.85 0.15
CA THR A 61 -9.02 -11.11 -0.20
C THR A 61 -8.22 -11.80 -1.28
N VAL A 62 -8.05 -13.12 -1.15
CA VAL A 62 -7.36 -13.93 -2.15
C VAL A 62 -8.31 -15.01 -2.66
N THR A 63 -8.49 -15.07 -3.97
CA THR A 63 -9.33 -16.06 -4.66
C THR A 63 -8.52 -16.89 -5.65
N ASP A 64 -8.96 -18.12 -5.89
CA ASP A 64 -8.41 -18.98 -6.94
C ASP A 64 -9.10 -18.73 -8.31
N ALA A 65 -8.71 -19.51 -9.32
CA ALA A 65 -9.26 -19.40 -10.67
C ALA A 65 -10.75 -19.73 -10.79
N ALA A 66 -11.33 -20.42 -9.79
CA ALA A 66 -12.77 -20.67 -9.70
C ALA A 66 -13.52 -19.54 -8.98
N GLY A 67 -12.81 -18.50 -8.51
CA GLY A 67 -13.35 -17.42 -7.70
C GLY A 67 -13.57 -17.82 -6.24
N GLN A 68 -13.07 -18.97 -5.79
CA GLN A 68 -13.22 -19.43 -4.42
C GLN A 68 -12.19 -18.74 -3.52
N ARG A 69 -12.64 -18.26 -2.36
CA ARG A 69 -11.78 -17.61 -1.36
C ARG A 69 -10.82 -18.60 -0.68
N VAL A 70 -9.53 -18.40 -0.89
CA VAL A 70 -8.44 -19.25 -0.37
C VAL A 70 -7.70 -18.64 0.81
N ASP A 71 -7.97 -17.39 1.18
CA ASP A 71 -7.37 -16.77 2.38
C ASP A 71 -8.15 -17.06 3.68
N THR A 72 -7.50 -16.93 4.82
CA THR A 72 -8.06 -17.21 6.16
C THR A 72 -9.04 -16.15 6.69
N GLY A 73 -9.28 -15.06 5.97
CA GLY A 73 -10.24 -14.02 6.35
C GLY A 73 -9.69 -12.88 7.20
N LYS A 74 -8.59 -13.11 7.93
CA LYS A 74 -8.04 -12.18 8.92
C LYS A 74 -6.76 -11.53 8.39
N ALA A 75 -6.89 -10.35 7.78
CA ALA A 75 -5.73 -9.54 7.44
C ALA A 75 -5.04 -9.04 8.72
N ARG A 76 -3.70 -9.04 8.72
CA ARG A 76 -2.88 -8.39 9.75
C ARG A 76 -2.24 -7.16 9.16
N VAL A 77 -2.37 -6.04 9.84
CA VAL A 77 -1.80 -4.76 9.42
C VAL A 77 -0.77 -4.31 10.46
N SER A 78 0.43 -3.95 10.00
CA SER A 78 1.52 -3.44 10.82
C SER A 78 2.22 -2.30 10.09
N GLY A 79 1.95 -1.06 10.49
CA GLY A 79 2.46 0.12 9.80
C GLY A 79 1.96 0.20 8.36
N ASN A 80 2.85 0.06 7.39
CA ASN A 80 2.56 0.07 5.96
C ASN A 80 2.51 -1.34 5.34
N GLU A 81 2.55 -2.40 6.16
CA GLU A 81 2.47 -3.79 5.72
C GLU A 81 1.09 -4.36 6.04
N MET A 82 0.49 -5.07 5.08
CA MET A 82 -0.72 -5.87 5.25
C MET A 82 -0.48 -7.30 4.77
N SER A 83 -0.92 -8.29 5.56
CA SER A 83 -0.75 -9.70 5.20
C SER A 83 -1.98 -10.54 5.48
N VAL A 84 -2.15 -11.63 4.75
CA VAL A 84 -3.19 -12.63 5.01
C VAL A 84 -2.67 -14.05 4.73
N SER A 85 -2.90 -14.95 5.68
CA SER A 85 -2.54 -16.36 5.51
C SER A 85 -3.46 -17.04 4.50
N LEU A 86 -2.92 -17.96 3.72
CA LEU A 86 -3.65 -18.79 2.76
C LEU A 86 -3.93 -20.17 3.35
N ARG A 87 -5.08 -20.72 3.01
CA ARG A 87 -5.38 -22.14 3.18
C ARG A 87 -4.62 -22.94 2.11
N PRO A 88 -4.28 -24.21 2.37
CA PRO A 88 -3.74 -25.09 1.33
C PRO A 88 -4.66 -25.07 0.11
N ALA A 89 -4.07 -24.78 -1.06
CA ALA A 89 -4.77 -24.65 -2.32
C ALA A 89 -3.90 -25.20 -3.46
N GLY A 90 -4.53 -25.50 -4.60
CA GLY A 90 -3.89 -26.19 -5.72
C GLY A 90 -3.03 -25.27 -6.60
N SER A 91 -2.48 -25.83 -7.69
CA SER A 91 -1.89 -25.03 -8.76
C SER A 91 -2.96 -24.18 -9.46
N GLY A 92 -2.55 -23.05 -10.05
CA GLY A 92 -3.44 -22.21 -10.85
C GLY A 92 -3.16 -20.73 -10.68
N THR A 93 -4.04 -19.91 -11.27
CA THR A 93 -4.01 -18.46 -11.12
C THR A 93 -4.74 -18.07 -9.83
N TYR A 94 -4.12 -17.19 -9.07
CA TYR A 94 -4.65 -16.58 -7.85
C TYR A 94 -4.85 -15.09 -8.10
N ARG A 95 -5.94 -14.54 -7.59
CA ARG A 95 -6.23 -13.11 -7.60
C ARG A 95 -6.19 -12.56 -6.18
N VAL A 96 -5.50 -11.45 -6.02
CA VAL A 96 -5.39 -10.69 -4.78
C VAL A 96 -6.12 -9.38 -4.98
N ASP A 97 -7.18 -9.15 -4.21
CA ASP A 97 -7.95 -7.92 -4.17
C ASP A 97 -7.74 -7.23 -2.82
N TRP A 98 -7.38 -5.95 -2.81
CA TRP A 98 -7.09 -5.21 -1.59
C TRP A 98 -7.80 -3.84 -1.59
N HIS A 99 -8.09 -3.37 -0.39
CA HIS A 99 -8.50 -2.00 -0.11
C HIS A 99 -7.80 -1.52 1.15
N VAL A 100 -7.48 -0.24 1.21
CA VAL A 100 -6.81 0.35 2.37
C VAL A 100 -7.33 1.76 2.67
N LEU A 101 -7.21 2.15 3.93
CA LEU A 101 -7.31 3.54 4.37
C LEU A 101 -5.95 3.95 4.91
N SER A 102 -5.32 4.98 4.36
CA SER A 102 -4.10 5.54 4.93
C SER A 102 -4.39 6.34 6.20
N VAL A 103 -3.39 6.48 7.06
CA VAL A 103 -3.49 7.30 8.30
C VAL A 103 -3.74 8.80 8.04
N ASP A 104 -3.60 9.25 6.79
CA ASP A 104 -3.97 10.59 6.30
C ASP A 104 -5.44 10.68 5.83
N THR A 105 -6.25 9.64 6.05
CA THR A 105 -7.69 9.54 5.77
C THR A 105 -8.12 9.27 4.33
N HIS A 106 -7.21 8.98 3.40
CA HIS A 106 -7.57 8.63 2.02
C HIS A 106 -7.74 7.12 1.81
N LYS A 107 -8.69 6.76 0.94
CA LYS A 107 -8.94 5.37 0.54
C LYS A 107 -8.27 5.08 -0.80
N SER A 108 -7.77 3.87 -0.93
CA SER A 108 -7.34 3.31 -2.21
C SER A 108 -7.62 1.81 -2.25
N ASP A 109 -7.74 1.27 -3.45
CA ASP A 109 -7.96 -0.15 -3.71
C ASP A 109 -7.24 -0.58 -4.99
N GLY A 110 -7.13 -1.89 -5.16
CA GLY A 110 -6.51 -2.46 -6.33
C GLY A 110 -6.54 -3.98 -6.34
N SER A 111 -6.03 -4.55 -7.42
CA SER A 111 -5.93 -5.99 -7.57
C SER A 111 -4.74 -6.40 -8.41
N PHE A 112 -4.28 -7.64 -8.22
CA PHE A 112 -3.28 -8.27 -9.07
C PHE A 112 -3.44 -9.79 -9.06
N THR A 113 -2.68 -10.47 -9.91
CA THR A 113 -2.64 -11.94 -9.95
C THR A 113 -1.24 -12.49 -9.76
N PHE A 114 -1.14 -13.73 -9.31
CA PHE A 114 0.08 -14.56 -9.35
C PHE A 114 -0.31 -15.99 -9.72
N GLN A 115 0.66 -16.81 -10.10
CA GLN A 115 0.46 -18.17 -10.61
C GLN A 115 1.24 -19.17 -9.76
N VAL A 116 0.62 -20.32 -9.48
CA VAL A 116 1.21 -21.40 -8.68
C VAL A 116 1.33 -22.67 -9.53
N GLY A 117 2.47 -23.35 -9.46
CA GLY A 117 2.69 -24.66 -10.09
C GLY A 117 2.83 -24.61 -11.61
N GLN A 118 3.39 -23.52 -12.13
CA GLN A 118 3.78 -23.38 -13.54
C GLN A 118 5.28 -23.54 -13.73
#